data_AF-A0A4U1KVZ4-F1
#
_entry.id   AF-A0A4U1KVZ4-F1
#
_cell.length_a   1.000
_cell.length_b   1.000
_cell.length_c   1.000
_cell.angle_alpha   90.00
_cell.angle_beta   90.00
_cell.angle_gamma   90.00
#
_symmetry.space_group_name_H-M   'P 1'
#
loop_
_entity.id
_entity.type
_entity.pdbx_description
1 polymer ?
#
loop_
_entity_poly.entity_id
_entity_poly.type
_entity_poly.pdbx_seq_one_letter_code
_entity_poly.pdbx_strand_id
1 'polypeptide(L)' 'MSIYEEMKADLKELVKLVRQAEQYNAAVGYGALRPDEDTNRLHLQRAVRIDELSRKYGLV' A
#
# COMPACT_ATOMS: atom_id res chain seq x y z
N MET A 1 12.52 11.63 -16.92
CA MET A 1 11.25 12.15 -16.39
C MET A 1 11.58 13.30 -15.45
N SER A 2 10.77 14.36 -15.36
CA SER A 2 11.04 15.42 -14.37
C SER A 2 10.89 14.88 -12.96
N ILE A 3 11.71 15.33 -12.01
CA ILE A 3 11.63 14.97 -10.58
C ILE A 3 10.20 15.13 -10.06
N TYR A 4 9.50 16.18 -10.48
CA TYR A 4 8.12 16.43 -10.09
C TYR A 4 7.13 15.35 -10.57
N GLU A 5 7.32 14.82 -11.78
CA GLU A 5 6.43 13.77 -12.30
C GLU A 5 6.70 12.42 -11.63
N GLU A 6 7.96 12.13 -11.27
CA GLU A 6 8.30 10.96 -10.43
C GLU A 6 7.66 11.08 -9.05
N MET A 7 7.81 12.24 -8.38
CA MET A 7 7.19 12.48 -7.08
C MET A 7 5.66 12.34 -7.14
N LYS A 8 5.04 12.87 -8.18
CA LYS A 8 3.59 12.76 -8.39
C LYS A 8 3.17 11.31 -8.63
N ALA A 9 3.96 10.51 -9.34
CA ALA A 9 3.67 9.10 -9.56
C ALA A 9 3.77 8.31 -8.26
N ASP A 10 4.84 8.53 -7.48
CA ASP A 10 5.06 7.89 -6.19
C ASP A 10 3.95 8.22 -5.18
N LEU A 11 3.57 9.49 -5.05
CA LEU A 11 2.51 9.89 -4.13
C LEU A 11 1.15 9.30 -4.54
N LYS A 12 0.87 9.20 -5.84
CA LYS A 12 -0.33 8.51 -6.34
C LYS A 12 -0.30 7.02 -6.01
N GLU A 13 0.86 6.39 -6.16
CA GLU A 13 1.07 4.99 -5.80
C GLU A 13 0.82 4.79 -4.29
N LEU A 14 1.44 5.61 -3.44
CA LEU A 14 1.30 5.54 -1.99
C LEU A 14 -0.16 5.64 -1.54
N VAL A 15 -0.90 6.65 -2.02
CA VAL A 15 -2.32 6.82 -1.69
C VAL A 15 -3.15 5.61 -2.11
N LYS A 16 -2.85 5.03 -3.29
CA LYS A 16 -3.56 3.84 -3.78
C LYS A 16 -3.27 2.63 -2.90
N LEU A 17 -2.00 2.40 -2.54
CA LEU A 17 -1.58 1.27 -1.73
C LEU A 17 -2.18 1.33 -0.33
N VAL A 18 -2.16 2.50 0.32
CA VAL A 18 -2.78 2.70 1.65
C VAL A 18 -4.27 2.37 1.61
N ARG A 19 -5.02 2.91 0.65
CA ARG A 19 -6.46 2.58 0.49
C ARG A 19 -6.71 1.09 0.31
N GLN A 20 -5.88 0.42 -0.49
CA GLN A 20 -6.01 -1.03 -0.69
C GLN A 20 -5.67 -1.83 0.56
N ALA A 21 -4.71 -1.38 1.37
CA ALA A 21 -4.36 -2.00 2.64
C ALA A 21 -5.48 -1.84 3.67
N GLU A 22 -6.06 -0.64 3.78
CA GLU A 22 -7.22 -0.35 4.65
C GLU A 22 -8.44 -1.20 4.27
N GLN A 23 -8.79 -1.24 2.98
CA GLN A 23 -9.91 -2.05 2.50
C GLN A 23 -9.71 -3.54 2.77
N TYR A 24 -8.49 -4.05 2.55
CA TYR A 24 -8.15 -5.42 2.86
C TYR A 24 -8.31 -5.72 4.35
N ASN A 25 -7.71 -4.90 5.21
CA ASN A 25 -7.78 -5.07 6.67
C ASN A 25 -9.22 -5.00 7.17
N ALA A 26 -10.03 -4.10 6.63
CA ALA A 26 -11.45 -3.99 6.97
C ALA A 26 -12.23 -5.25 6.54
N ALA A 27 -12.01 -5.73 5.31
CA ALA A 27 -12.68 -6.93 4.80
C ALA A 27 -12.31 -8.19 5.59
N VAL A 28 -11.04 -8.33 5.97
CA VAL A 28 -10.55 -9.43 6.80
C VAL A 28 -11.08 -9.33 8.23
N GLY A 29 -10.97 -8.15 8.86
CA GLY A 29 -11.45 -7.92 10.22
C GLY A 29 -12.95 -8.11 10.40
N TYR A 30 -13.74 -7.75 9.38
CA TYR A 30 -15.19 -8.01 9.35
C TYR A 30 -15.53 -9.48 8.99
N GLY A 31 -14.57 -10.25 8.49
CA GLY A 31 -14.79 -11.62 8.03
C GLY A 31 -15.45 -11.75 6.65
N ALA A 32 -15.56 -10.65 5.89
CA ALA A 32 -16.01 -10.68 4.49
C ALA A 32 -14.98 -11.29 3.55
N LEU A 33 -13.70 -11.26 3.92
CA LEU A 33 -12.61 -11.91 3.21
C LEU A 33 -11.87 -12.84 4.16
N ARG A 34 -11.69 -14.10 3.76
CA ARG A 34 -10.77 -15.02 4.43
C ARG A 34 -9.40 -14.92 3.75
N PRO A 35 -8.35 -14.52 4.47
CA PRO A 35 -7.00 -14.54 3.92
C PRO A 35 -6.62 -15.95 3.48
N ASP A 36 -6.09 -16.04 2.28
CA ASP A 36 -5.30 -17.17 1.79
C ASP A 36 -3.84 -16.74 1.64
N GLU A 37 -2.98 -17.69 1.27
CA GLU A 37 -1.54 -17.44 1.14
C GLU A 37 -1.23 -16.32 0.12
N ASP A 38 -1.94 -16.31 -1.01
CA ASP A 38 -1.70 -15.34 -2.07
C ASP A 38 -2.14 -13.94 -1.67
N THR A 39 -3.32 -13.80 -1.06
CA THR A 39 -3.84 -12.53 -0.60
C THR A 39 -3.04 -11.96 0.57
N ASN A 40 -2.56 -12.80 1.49
CA ASN A 40 -1.63 -12.38 2.54
C ASN A 40 -0.30 -11.93 1.95
N ARG A 41 0.28 -12.69 1.00
CA ARG A 41 1.53 -12.30 0.33
C ARG A 41 1.40 -10.95 -0.36
N LEU A 42 0.30 -10.73 -1.08
CA LEU A 42 0.02 -9.44 -1.72
C LEU A 42 -0.16 -8.32 -0.69
N HIS A 43 -0.79 -8.57 0.44
CA HIS A 43 -0.92 -7.58 1.51
C HIS A 43 0.44 -7.20 2.10
N LEU A 44 1.31 -8.18 2.36
CA LEU A 44 2.67 -7.95 2.84
C LEU A 44 3.51 -7.15 1.84
N GLN A 45 3.44 -7.47 0.54
CA GLN A 45 4.14 -6.71 -0.51
C GLN A 45 3.68 -5.25 -0.55
N ARG A 46 2.37 -5.00 -0.39
CA ARG A 46 1.85 -3.63 -0.28
C ARG A 46 2.39 -2.92 0.95
N ALA A 47 2.44 -3.58 2.11
CA ALA A 47 2.96 -3.01 3.34
C ALA A 47 4.43 -2.60 3.19
N VAL A 48 5.27 -3.46 2.59
CA VAL A 48 6.68 -3.13 2.29
C VAL A 48 6.78 -1.91 1.38
N ARG A 49 6.00 -1.86 0.29
CA ARG A 49 6.04 -0.73 -0.65
C ARG A 49 5.56 0.59 -0.03
N ILE A 50 4.57 0.52 0.86
CA ILE A 50 4.11 1.68 1.64
C ILE A 50 5.24 2.18 2.54
N ASP A 51 5.96 1.30 3.24
CA ASP A 51 7.10 1.67 4.10
C ASP A 51 8.23 2.33 3.30
N GLU A 52 8.61 1.75 2.16
CA GLU A 52 9.61 2.32 1.24
C GLU A 52 9.27 3.75 0.81
N LEU A 53 8.05 3.95 0.30
CA LEU A 53 7.59 5.27 -0.15
C LEU A 53 7.47 6.24 1.03
N SER A 54 6.99 5.79 2.18
CA SER A 54 6.87 6.63 3.38
C SER A 54 8.23 7.14 3.85
N ARG A 55 9.25 6.28 3.87
CA ARG A 55 10.65 6.67 4.19
C ARG A 55 11.22 7.63 3.14
N LYS A 56 10.98 7.37 1.84
CA LYS A 56 11.45 8.24 0.74
C LYS A 56 10.98 9.68 0.92
N TYR A 57 9.77 9.88 1.46
CA TYR A 57 9.17 11.21 1.67
C TYR A 57 9.21 11.71 3.12
N GLY A 58 9.86 10.99 4.05
CA GLY A 58 9.99 11.40 5.46
C GLY A 58 8.66 11.41 6.22
N LEU A 59 7.74 10.50 5.88
CA LEU A 59 6.44 10.36 6.54
C LEU A 59 6.48 9.44 7.78
N VAL A 60 7.59 8.73 7.97
CA VAL A 60 7.89 7.80 9.09
C VAL A 60 9.36 7.88 9.47
#